data_AF-A0A0N1BKE3-F1
#
_entry.id   AF-A0A0N1BKE3-F1
#
_cell.length_a   1.000
_cell.length_b   1.000
_cell.length_c   1.000
_cell.angle_alpha   90.00
_cell.angle_beta   90.00
_cell.angle_gamma   90.00
#
_symmetry.space_group_name_H-M   'P 1'
#
loop_
_entity.id
_entity.type
_entity.pdbx_description
1 polymer ?
#
loop_
_entity_poly.entity_id
_entity_poly.type
_entity_poly.pdbx_seq_one_letter_code
_entity_poly.pdbx_strand_id
1 'polypeptide(L)'
;MSDNTINAALRRLGFSKDQMTGHGFRAMAATLLNEMGTWNPDAIERQLAHADGNSIRRAYARGQYWDERVRMMQHWSDYLDQLRAGATILRPKFGHSVS
;
A
#
# COMPACT_ATOMS: atom_id res chain seq x y z
N MET A 1 8.59 5.27 1.16
CA MET A 1 7.53 6.08 0.49
C MET A 1 7.15 7.27 1.37
N SER A 2 6.84 8.47 0.84
CA SER A 2 6.47 9.62 1.68
C SER A 2 4.99 9.63 2.07
N ASP A 3 4.68 9.98 3.32
CA ASP A 3 3.30 10.09 3.83
C ASP A 3 2.43 11.05 3.02
N ASN A 4 3.00 12.19 2.61
CA ASN A 4 2.26 13.18 1.83
C ASN A 4 1.87 12.64 0.45
N THR A 5 2.75 11.86 -0.18
CA THR A 5 2.46 11.20 -1.46
C THR A 5 1.32 10.19 -1.32
N ILE A 6 1.36 9.34 -0.28
CA ILE A 6 0.30 8.35 -0.05
C ILE A 6 -1.02 9.04 0.29
N ASN A 7 -1.00 10.01 1.20
CA ASN A 7 -2.20 10.75 1.57
C ASN A 7 -2.82 11.43 0.36
N ALA A 8 -2.03 12.07 -0.50
CA ALA A 8 -2.53 12.69 -1.74
C ALA A 8 -3.17 11.66 -2.68
N ALA A 9 -2.57 10.48 -2.84
CA ALA A 9 -3.16 9.39 -3.62
C ALA A 9 -4.48 8.90 -3.01
N LEU A 10 -4.54 8.71 -1.68
CA LEU A 10 -5.76 8.32 -0.97
C LEU A 10 -6.89 9.36 -1.16
N ARG A 11 -6.58 10.67 -1.14
CA ARG A 11 -7.58 11.71 -1.44
C ARG A 11 -8.10 11.64 -2.87
N ARG A 12 -7.23 11.37 -3.85
CA ARG A 12 -7.63 11.18 -5.26
C ARG A 12 -8.52 9.96 -5.46
N LEU A 13 -8.33 8.92 -4.64
CA LEU A 13 -9.16 7.72 -4.63
C LEU A 13 -10.50 7.90 -3.87
N GLY A 14 -10.74 9.08 -3.28
CA GLY A 14 -11.99 9.41 -2.59
C GLY A 14 -12.03 9.03 -1.11
N PHE A 15 -10.94 8.56 -0.52
CA PHE A 15 -10.88 8.32 0.93
C PHE A 15 -10.77 9.65 1.68
N SER A 16 -11.51 9.82 2.77
CA SER A 16 -11.40 10.93 3.71
C SER A 16 -10.29 10.71 4.74
N LYS A 17 -9.87 11.77 5.45
CA LYS A 17 -8.78 11.69 6.44
C LYS A 17 -9.11 10.73 7.57
N ASP A 18 -10.39 10.62 7.89
CA ASP A 18 -10.91 9.77 8.96
C ASP A 18 -11.13 8.32 8.48
N GLN A 19 -11.23 8.10 7.17
CA GLN A 19 -11.36 6.76 6.59
C GLN A 19 -10.00 6.07 6.39
N MET A 20 -8.98 6.80 5.92
CA MET A 20 -7.67 6.22 5.66
C MET A 20 -6.56 7.29 5.73
N THR A 21 -5.48 6.89 6.40
CA THR A 21 -4.22 7.66 6.50
C THR A 21 -3.09 6.89 5.83
N GLY A 22 -2.00 7.58 5.47
CA GLY A 22 -0.81 6.93 4.93
C GLY A 22 -0.21 5.89 5.89
N HIS A 23 -0.34 6.08 7.20
CA HIS A 23 0.08 5.09 8.18
C HIS A 23 -0.81 3.84 8.15
N GLY A 24 -2.14 4.03 8.21
CA GLY A 24 -3.11 2.92 8.12
C GLY A 24 -2.98 2.13 6.82
N PHE A 25 -2.79 2.82 5.69
CA PHE A 25 -2.55 2.18 4.40
C PHE A 25 -1.31 1.28 4.41
N ARG A 26 -0.20 1.73 5.02
CA ARG A 26 1.03 0.93 5.10
C ARG A 26 0.87 -0.28 6.00
N ALA A 27 0.20 -0.13 7.14
CA ALA A 27 -0.08 -1.26 8.03
C ALA A 27 -0.89 -2.33 7.30
N MET A 28 -1.98 -1.92 6.63
CA MET A 28 -2.81 -2.82 5.83
C MET A 28 -2.02 -3.49 4.68
N ALA A 29 -1.26 -2.71 3.91
CA ALA A 29 -0.45 -3.24 2.81
C ALA A 29 0.64 -4.21 3.30
N ALA A 30 1.27 -3.92 4.44
CA ALA A 30 2.25 -4.81 5.05
C ALA A 30 1.62 -6.14 5.45
N THR A 31 0.46 -6.12 6.11
CA THR A 31 -0.27 -7.33 6.49
C THR A 31 -0.58 -8.18 5.26
N LEU A 32 -1.21 -7.60 4.24
CA LEU A 32 -1.60 -8.33 3.03
C LEU A 32 -0.38 -8.93 2.29
N LEU A 33 0.72 -8.17 2.16
CA LEU A 33 1.93 -8.68 1.50
C LEU A 33 2.61 -9.79 2.31
N ASN A 34 2.58 -9.74 3.64
CA ASN A 34 3.09 -10.82 4.48
C ASN A 34 2.21 -12.08 4.41
N GLU A 35 0.88 -11.91 4.40
CA GLU A 35 -0.08 -13.01 4.29
C GLU A 35 0.02 -13.76 2.96
N MET A 36 0.46 -13.10 1.88
CA MET A 36 0.74 -13.75 0.60
C MET A 36 1.88 -14.78 0.67
N GLY A 37 2.73 -14.74 1.71
CA GLY A 37 3.81 -15.72 1.94
C GLY A 37 4.89 -15.81 0.86
N THR A 38 4.86 -14.92 -0.14
CA THR A 38 5.70 -14.99 -1.35
C THR A 38 6.92 -14.09 -1.28
N TRP A 39 6.91 -13.09 -0.39
CA TRP A 39 7.91 -12.02 -0.33
C TRP A 39 8.66 -12.05 0.99
N ASN A 40 9.93 -11.67 0.96
CA ASN A 40 10.74 -11.50 2.15
C ASN A 40 10.19 -10.32 3.00
N PRO A 41 9.93 -10.52 4.31
CA PRO A 41 9.48 -9.46 5.21
C PRO A 41 10.38 -8.22 5.19
N ASP A 42 11.70 -8.39 5.07
CA ASP A 42 12.64 -7.27 4.97
C ASP A 42 12.44 -6.46 3.69
N ALA A 43 12.08 -7.12 2.58
CA ALA A 43 11.79 -6.45 1.31
C ALA A 43 10.47 -5.67 1.38
N ILE A 44 9.45 -6.22 2.07
CA ILE A 44 8.18 -5.56 2.36
C ILE A 44 8.40 -4.31 3.22
N GLU A 45 9.10 -4.46 4.34
CA GLU A 45 9.39 -3.35 5.25
C GLU A 45 10.15 -2.23 4.53
N ARG A 46 11.20 -2.57 3.75
CA ARG A 46 11.95 -1.57 2.97
C ARG A 46 11.11 -0.87 1.90
N GLN A 47 10.16 -1.56 1.29
CA GLN A 47 9.27 -0.96 0.29
C GLN A 47 8.31 0.04 0.93
N LEU A 48 7.76 -0.31 2.09
CA LEU A 48 6.71 0.45 2.77
C LEU A 48 7.26 1.52 3.71
N ALA A 49 8.47 1.34 4.24
CA ALA A 49 9.12 2.26 5.17
C ALA A 49 9.15 3.69 4.61
N HIS A 50 8.84 4.64 5.49
CA HIS A 50 9.23 6.02 5.25
C HIS A 50 10.76 6.08 5.28
N ALA A 51 11.37 6.89 4.43
CA ALA A 51 12.79 6.74 4.13
C ALA A 51 13.67 7.08 5.36
N ASP A 52 13.97 6.08 6.21
CA ASP A 52 14.80 6.31 7.40
C ASP A 52 16.17 6.82 6.98
N GLY A 53 16.60 7.90 7.63
CA GLY A 53 17.60 8.88 7.19
C GLY A 53 19.02 8.39 6.94
N ASN A 54 19.27 7.09 6.86
CA ASN A 54 20.61 6.56 6.64
C ASN A 54 20.88 6.28 5.14
N SER A 55 21.32 7.31 4.43
CA SER A 55 21.64 7.29 3.00
C SER A 55 22.67 6.22 2.61
N ILE A 56 23.58 5.86 3.52
CA ILE A 56 24.63 4.86 3.31
C ILE A 56 24.05 3.44 3.27
N ARG A 57 23.17 3.08 4.21
CA ARG A 57 22.45 1.79 4.19
C ARG A 57 21.53 1.67 2.97
N ARG A 58 20.90 2.76 2.53
CA ARG A 58 20.06 2.78 1.31
C ARG A 58 20.83 2.55 0.01
N ALA A 59 22.11 2.91 -0.05
CA ALA A 59 22.94 2.69 -1.24
C ALA A 59 23.35 1.22 -1.37
N TYR A 60 23.84 0.60 -0.29
CA TYR A 60 24.22 -0.82 -0.28
C TYR A 60 23.02 -1.77 -0.34
N ALA A 61 21.91 -1.44 0.33
CA ALA A 61 20.70 -2.26 0.30
C ALA A 61 19.88 -2.12 -0.99
N ARG A 62 20.20 -1.14 -1.85
CA ARG A 62 19.48 -0.92 -3.11
C ARG A 62 19.60 -2.13 -4.04
N GLY A 63 20.72 -2.86 -3.98
CA GLY A 63 20.94 -4.06 -4.80
C GLY A 63 20.30 -5.32 -4.22
N GLN A 64 20.23 -5.46 -2.89
CA GLN A 64 20.00 -6.77 -2.28
C GLN A 64 18.56 -7.31 -2.38
N TYR A 65 17.58 -6.48 -2.75
CA TYR A 65 16.19 -6.90 -2.92
C TYR A 65 15.47 -6.14 -4.05
N TRP A 66 16.21 -5.53 -4.99
CA TRP A 66 15.59 -4.69 -6.02
C TRP A 66 14.62 -5.48 -6.90
N ASP A 67 15.08 -6.58 -7.48
CA ASP A 67 14.27 -7.40 -8.40
C ASP A 67 13.06 -8.02 -7.71
N GLU A 68 13.20 -8.35 -6.42
CA GLU A 68 12.09 -8.83 -5.61
C GLU A 68 11.07 -7.71 -5.34
N ARG A 69 11.53 -6.51 -4.96
CA ARG A 69 10.66 -5.36 -4.74
C ARG A 69 9.92 -4.92 -6.00
N VAL A 70 10.55 -5.01 -7.17
CA VAL A 70 9.89 -4.73 -8.47
C VAL A 70 8.78 -5.75 -8.73
N ARG A 71 9.09 -7.05 -8.62
CA ARG A 71 8.10 -8.13 -8.80
C ARG A 71 6.96 -8.03 -7.79
N MET A 72 7.27 -7.71 -6.54
CA MET A 72 6.29 -7.50 -5.47
C MET A 72 5.34 -6.35 -5.79
N MET A 73 5.86 -5.21 -6.25
CA MET A 73 5.02 -4.06 -6.59
C MET A 73 4.18 -4.29 -7.85
N GLN A 74 4.68 -5.07 -8.82
CA GLN A 74 3.87 -5.48 -9.96
C GLN A 74 2.73 -6.41 -9.52
N HIS A 75 3.04 -7.44 -8.73
CA HIS A 75 2.03 -8.35 -8.19
C HIS A 75 0.98 -7.62 -7.34
N TRP A 76 1.40 -6.65 -6.55
CA TRP A 76 0.50 -5.79 -5.79
C TRP A 76 -0.43 -4.97 -6.71
N SER A 77 0.10 -4.41 -7.81
CA SER A 77 -0.73 -3.72 -8.80
C SER A 77 -1.77 -4.66 -9.41
N ASP A 78 -1.33 -5.85 -9.82
CA ASP A 78 -2.21 -6.86 -10.44
C ASP A 78 -3.31 -7.30 -9.47
N TYR A 79 -2.99 -7.46 -8.18
CA TYR A 79 -3.96 -7.74 -7.12
C TYR A 79 -4.99 -6.62 -6.97
N LEU A 80 -4.55 -5.35 -6.95
CA LEU A 80 -5.45 -4.22 -6.89
C LEU A 80 -6.35 -4.10 -8.12
N ASP A 81 -5.82 -4.41 -9.31
CA ASP A 81 -6.59 -4.43 -10.55
C ASP A 81 -7.61 -5.57 -10.57
N GLN A 82 -7.26 -6.74 -10.04
CA GLN A 82 -8.20 -7.84 -9.82
C GLN A 82 -9.31 -7.45 -8.85
N LEU A 83 -8.97 -6.82 -7.71
CA LEU A 83 -9.97 -6.29 -6.80
C LEU A 83 -10.87 -5.26 -7.49
N ARG A 84 -10.33 -4.39 -8.32
CA ARG A 84 -11.10 -3.40 -9.07
C ARG A 84 -12.03 -4.05 -10.11
N ALA A 85 -11.58 -5.08 -10.81
CA ALA A 85 -12.34 -5.78 -11.85
C ALA A 85 -13.39 -6.74 -11.27
N GLY A 86 -13.08 -7.37 -10.13
CA GLY A 86 -13.93 -8.34 -9.44
C GLY A 86 -14.83 -7.74 -8.35
N ALA A 87 -14.53 -6.53 -7.86
CA ALA A 87 -15.44 -5.83 -6.95
C ALA A 87 -16.65 -5.33 -7.74
N THR A 88 -17.73 -6.11 -7.66
CA THR A 88 -19.05 -5.48 -7.58
C THR A 88 -18.96 -4.47 -6.44
N ILE A 89 -18.86 -3.18 -6.77
CA ILE A 89 -18.91 -2.13 -5.76
C ILE A 89 -20.31 -2.20 -5.16
N LEU A 90 -20.46 -2.97 -4.09
CA LEU A 90 -21.60 -2.90 -3.20
C LEU A 90 -21.52 -1.52 -2.55
N ARG A 91 -22.07 -0.51 -3.22
CA ARG A 91 -22.33 0.79 -2.61
C ARG A 91 -23.25 0.51 -1.43
N PRO A 92 -22.79 0.62 -0.18
CA PRO A 92 -23.69 0.47 0.93
C PRO A 92 -24.65 1.66 0.86
N LYS A 93 -25.96 1.40 0.74
CA LYS A 93 -26.98 2.43 0.93
C LYS A 93 -27.06 2.74 2.43
N PHE A 94 -26.08 3.45 2.97
CA PHE A 94 -26.22 4.14 4.25
C PHE A 94 -26.66 5.57 3.98
N GLY A 95 -27.91 5.71 3.53
CA GLY A 95 -28.61 6.99 3.41
C GLY A 95 -29.91 6.85 4.18
N HIS A 96 -29.96 7.50 5.34
CA HIS A 96 -31.15 7.67 6.17
C HIS A 96 -32.32 8.18 5.32
N SER A 97 -33.47 7.49 5.38
CA SER A 97 -34.75 8.17 5.25
C SER A 97 -34.93 9.03 6.51
N VAL A 98 -34.78 10.34 6.36
CA VAL A 98 -35.45 11.29 7.25
C VAL A 98 -36.54 11.93 6.41
N SER A 99 -37.77 11.66 6.86
CA SER A 99 -39.09 12.25 6.59
C SER A 99 -39.34 13.03 5.29
#